data_AF-A0A537R4K8-F1
#
_entry.id   AF-A0A537R4K8-F1
#
_cell.length_a   1.000
_cell.length_b   1.000
_cell.length_c   1.000
_cell.angle_alpha   90.00
_cell.angle_beta   90.00
_cell.angle_gamma   90.00
#
_symmetry.space_group_name_H-M   'P 1'
#
loop_
_entity.id
_entity.type
_entity.pdbx_description
1 polymer ?
#
loop_
_entity_poly.entity_id
_entity_poly.type
_entity_poly.pdbx_seq_one_letter_code
_entity_poly.pdbx_strand_id
1 'polypeptide(L)'
;MLAINSADDERNPPETGIMERELKRAKNGKLNMIPASEETRGHGTTCMAKFWKEQLQEFVTTAPRRPFMPGPQSAMHESKAA
;
A
#
# COMPACT_ATOMS: atom_id res chain seq x y z
N MET A 1 -2.90 0.06 6.61
CA MET A 1 -2.45 -0.59 5.36
C MET A 1 -3.36 -0.11 4.24
N LEU A 2 -2.82 0.14 3.05
CA LEU A 2 -3.61 0.50 1.88
C LEU A 2 -3.54 -0.66 0.86
N ALA A 3 -4.69 -1.23 0.53
CA ALA A 3 -4.84 -2.15 -0.59
C ALA A 3 -5.42 -1.38 -1.79
N ILE A 4 -4.90 -1.65 -2.99
CA ILE A 4 -5.35 -1.03 -4.24
C ILE A 4 -5.73 -2.18 -5.19
N ASN A 5 -6.90 -2.09 -5.79
CA ASN A 5 -7.37 -3.03 -6.81
C ASN A 5 -8.20 -2.27 -7.87
N SER A 6 -8.48 -2.87 -9.02
CA SER A 6 -9.45 -2.35 -9.98
C SER A 6 -10.65 -3.29 -10.14
N ALA A 7 -11.79 -2.72 -10.52
CA ALA A 7 -13.03 -3.48 -10.69
C ALA A 7 -12.97 -4.48 -11.86
N ASP A 8 -12.04 -4.30 -12.79
CA ASP A 8 -11.79 -5.14 -13.95
C ASP A 8 -10.58 -6.08 -13.78
N ASP A 9 -9.96 -6.16 -12.59
CA ASP A 9 -8.78 -7.02 -12.35
C ASP A 9 -9.15 -8.51 -12.45
N GLU A 10 -8.70 -9.16 -13.52
CA GLU A 10 -8.96 -10.56 -13.80
C GLU A 10 -8.15 -11.54 -12.93
N ARG A 11 -7.08 -11.08 -12.26
CA ARG A 11 -6.23 -11.90 -11.39
C ARG A 11 -6.68 -11.83 -9.93
N ASN A 12 -7.24 -10.69 -9.51
CA ASN A 12 -7.79 -10.48 -8.17
C ASN A 12 -9.25 -10.03 -8.26
N PRO A 13 -10.17 -10.89 -8.74
CA PRO A 13 -11.52 -10.46 -9.10
C PRO A 13 -12.31 -10.04 -7.84
N PRO A 14 -12.81 -8.79 -7.77
CA PRO A 14 -13.53 -8.28 -6.59
C PRO A 14 -14.76 -9.11 -6.22
N GLU A 15 -15.45 -9.69 -7.21
CA GLU A 15 -16.64 -10.51 -7.05
C GLU A 15 -16.40 -11.79 -6.23
N THR A 16 -15.15 -12.23 -6.09
CA THR A 16 -14.80 -13.34 -5.19
C THR A 16 -15.02 -13.00 -3.71
N GLY A 17 -15.10 -11.71 -3.37
CA GLY A 17 -15.24 -11.23 -1.99
C GLY A 17 -14.01 -11.48 -1.10
N ILE A 18 -12.93 -12.06 -1.63
CA ILE A 18 -11.73 -12.42 -0.84
C ILE A 18 -11.10 -11.16 -0.25
N MET A 19 -10.95 -10.10 -1.05
CA MET A 19 -10.35 -8.85 -0.58
C MET A 19 -11.16 -8.24 0.56
N GLU A 20 -12.49 -8.14 0.41
CA GLU A 20 -13.36 -7.58 1.45
C GLU A 20 -13.32 -8.42 2.74
N ARG A 21 -13.31 -9.76 2.60
CA ARG A 21 -13.22 -10.69 3.73
C ARG A 21 -11.89 -10.57 4.47
N GLU A 22 -10.77 -10.61 3.75
CA GLU A 22 -9.45 -10.63 4.38
C GLU A 22 -9.03 -9.27 4.92
N LEU A 23 -9.45 -8.17 4.28
CA LEU A 23 -9.10 -6.83 4.75
C LEU A 23 -9.70 -6.52 6.13
N LYS A 24 -10.80 -7.18 6.53
CA LYS A 24 -11.36 -7.10 7.90
C LYS A 24 -10.35 -7.53 8.98
N ARG A 25 -9.36 -8.36 8.64
CA ARG A 25 -8.29 -8.79 9.56
C ARG A 25 -7.18 -7.74 9.71
N ALA A 26 -7.09 -6.78 8.79
CA ALA A 26 -6.07 -5.73 8.82
C ALA A 26 -6.56 -4.56 9.67
N LYS A 27 -5.91 -4.34 10.84
CA LYS A 27 -6.18 -3.17 11.67
C LYS A 27 -5.94 -1.88 10.86
N ASN A 28 -6.98 -1.08 10.70
CA ASN A 28 -6.99 0.14 9.87
C ASN A 28 -6.62 -0.15 8.39
N GLY A 29 -7.02 -1.30 7.85
CA GLY A 29 -6.95 -1.59 6.42
C GLY A 29 -7.94 -0.74 5.64
N LYS A 30 -7.48 -0.15 4.53
CA LYS A 30 -8.33 0.57 3.57
C LYS A 30 -8.19 -0.07 2.19
N LEU A 31 -9.30 -0.16 1.45
CA LEU A 31 -9.33 -0.59 0.06
C LEU A 31 -9.60 0.63 -0.82
N ASN A 32 -8.69 0.92 -1.76
CA ASN A 32 -8.96 1.79 -2.89
C ASN A 32 -9.39 0.93 -4.08
N MET A 33 -10.69 0.95 -4.38
CA MET A 33 -11.25 0.25 -5.53
C MET A 33 -11.33 1.22 -6.71
N ILE A 34 -10.52 0.99 -7.74
CA ILE A 34 -10.53 1.77 -8.97
C ILE A 34 -11.74 1.29 -9.81
N PRO A 35 -12.71 2.16 -10.14
CA PRO A 35 -13.81 1.78 -11.02
C PRO A 35 -13.29 1.40 -12.41
N ALA A 36 -13.87 0.36 -13.02
CA ALA A 36 -13.56 -0.01 -14.39
C ALA A 36 -13.93 1.12 -15.35
N SER A 37 -13.11 1.34 -16.37
CA SER A 37 -13.35 2.34 -17.41
C SER A 37 -12.66 1.94 -18.71
N GLU A 38 -12.86 2.71 -19.78
CA GLU A 38 -12.13 2.49 -21.05
C GLU A 38 -10.62 2.68 -20.91
N GLU A 39 -10.17 3.35 -19.84
CA GLU A 39 -8.76 3.61 -19.57
C GLU A 39 -8.10 2.53 -18.71
N THR A 40 -8.87 1.71 -18.00
CA THR A 40 -8.33 0.60 -17.20
C THR A 40 -7.92 -0.57 -18.11
N ARG A 41 -7.06 -1.45 -17.60
CA ARG A 41 -6.47 -2.58 -18.34
C ARG A 41 -6.44 -3.85 -17.49
N GLY A 42 -7.54 -4.13 -16.77
CA GLY A 42 -7.61 -5.24 -15.83
C GLY A 42 -6.51 -5.16 -14.78
N HIS A 43 -5.83 -6.27 -14.51
CA HIS A 43 -4.70 -6.32 -13.56
C HIS A 43 -3.58 -5.33 -13.90
N GLY A 44 -3.41 -4.99 -15.18
CA GLY A 44 -2.45 -3.99 -15.64
C GLY A 44 -2.69 -2.57 -15.09
N THR A 45 -3.91 -2.27 -14.62
CA THR A 45 -4.26 -1.00 -13.98
C THR A 45 -3.41 -0.74 -12.73
N THR A 46 -2.97 -1.78 -12.03
CA THR A 46 -2.08 -1.67 -10.85
C THR A 46 -0.73 -1.05 -11.19
N CYS A 47 -0.24 -1.23 -12.42
CA CYS A 47 1.01 -0.63 -12.91
C CYS A 47 0.85 0.84 -13.36
N MET A 48 -0.38 1.39 -13.35
CA MET A 48 -0.67 2.72 -13.85
C MET A 48 -0.90 3.72 -12.72
N ALA A 49 0.18 4.40 -12.30
CA ALA A 49 0.17 5.31 -11.16
C ALA A 49 -0.91 6.39 -11.20
N LYS A 50 -1.37 6.81 -12.39
CA LYS A 50 -2.44 7.82 -12.53
C LYS A 50 -3.72 7.47 -11.76
N PHE A 51 -4.02 6.18 -11.55
CA PHE A 51 -5.23 5.74 -10.87
C PHE A 51 -5.13 5.68 -9.33
N TRP A 52 -3.93 5.74 -8.76
CA TRP A 52 -3.74 5.51 -7.32
C TRP A 52 -2.71 6.42 -6.63
N LYS A 53 -1.98 7.25 -7.39
CA LYS A 53 -0.92 8.11 -6.85
C LYS A 53 -1.42 9.03 -5.73
N GLU A 54 -2.64 9.54 -5.83
CA GLU A 54 -3.21 10.49 -4.87
C GLU A 54 -3.53 9.79 -3.55
N GLN A 55 -4.16 8.61 -3.62
CA GLN A 55 -4.47 7.79 -2.44
C GLN A 55 -3.19 7.29 -1.77
N LEU A 56 -2.17 6.92 -2.55
CA LEU A 56 -0.87 6.54 -1.99
C LEU A 56 -0.20 7.73 -1.30
N GLN A 57 -0.23 8.92 -1.91
CA GLN A 57 0.35 10.12 -1.34
C GLN A 57 -0.31 10.46 0.01
N GLU A 58 -1.65 10.50 0.05
CA GLU A 58 -2.39 10.71 1.30
C GLU A 58 -2.01 9.67 2.35
N PHE A 59 -1.96 8.38 1.95
CA PHE A 59 -1.61 7.30 2.86
C PHE A 59 -0.21 7.46 3.44
N VAL A 60 0.80 7.77 2.63
CA VAL A 60 2.19 7.93 3.09
C VAL A 60 2.35 9.18 3.96
N THR A 61 1.69 10.28 3.61
CA THR A 61 1.77 11.52 4.41
C THR A 61 1.09 11.39 5.77
N THR A 62 0.03 10.58 5.87
CA THR A 62 -0.71 10.34 7.12
C THR A 62 -0.24 9.11 7.89
N ALA A 63 0.61 8.27 7.30
CA ALA A 63 1.11 7.07 7.94
C ALA A 63 1.95 7.40 9.19
N PRO A 64 1.81 6.64 10.29
CA PRO A 64 2.67 6.80 11.45
C PRO A 64 4.13 6.60 11.06
N ARG A 65 4.98 7.59 11.37
CA ARG A 65 6.43 7.42 11.26
C ARG A 65 6.89 6.53 12.40
N ARG A 66 7.41 5.34 12.10
CA ARG A 66 8.21 4.62 13.10
C ARG A 66 9.50 5.40 13.31
N PRO A 67 9.89 5.67 14.57
CA PRO A 67 11.25 6.12 14.85
C PRO A 67 12.22 5.10 14.27
N PHE A 68 13.27 5.58 13.60
CA PHE A 68 14.41 4.74 13.32
C PHE A 68 14.96 4.26 14.66
N MET A 69 14.92 2.95 14.91
CA MET A 69 15.62 2.33 16.03
C MET A 69 16.91 1.73 15.46
N PRO A 70 18.07 2.34 15.74
CA PRO A 70 19.33 1.74 15.34
C PRO A 70 19.47 0.36 16.01
N GLY A 71 19.92 -0.63 15.24
CA GLY A 71 20.27 -1.93 15.81
C GLY A 71 21.49 -1.81 16.75
N PRO A 72 21.71 -2.80 17.63
CA PRO A 72 22.77 -2.73 18.66
C PRO A 72 24.18 -2.51 18.12
N GLN A 73 24.42 -2.75 16.82
CA GLN A 73 25.73 -2.63 16.19
C GLN A 73 26.13 -1.20 15.77
N SER A 74 25.18 -0.26 15.70
CA SER A 74 25.49 1.12 15.29
C SER A 74 26.11 1.97 16.40
N ALA A 75 25.99 1.56 17.67
CA ALA A 75 26.55 2.29 18.81
C ALA A 75 28.08 2.11 18.98
N MET A 76 28.68 1.15 18.29
CA MET A 76 30.10 0.79 18.45
C MET A 76 31.07 1.65 17.61
N HIS A 77 30.58 2.47 16.68
CA HIS A 77 31.43 3.27 15.77
C HIS A 77 31.59 4.74 16.18
N GLU A 78 30.94 5.21 17.24
CA GLU A 78 31.10 6.61 17.70
C GLU A 78 32.23 6.81 18.73
N SER A 79 32.96 5.76 19.12
CA SER A 79 34.13 5.89 20.01
C SER A 79 35.44 5.77 19.23
N LYS A 80 35.79 6.81 18.47
CA LYS A 80 37.19 7.09 18.04
C LYS A 80 37.31 8.51 17.50
N ALA A 81 37.14 9.48 18.40
CA ALA A 81 37.62 10.84 18.23
C ALA A 81 37.92 11.43 19.62
N ALA A 82 39.05 11.04 20.18
CA ALA A 82 39.75 11.73 21.26
C ALA A 82 41.24 11.41 21.12
#